data_AF-A0A7V9MJN6-F1
#
_entry.id   AF-A0A7V9MJN6-F1
#
_cell.length_a   1.000
_cell.length_b   1.000
_cell.length_c   1.000
_cell.angle_alpha   90.00
_cell.angle_beta   90.00
_cell.angle_gamma   90.00
#
_symmetry.space_group_name_H-M   'P 1'
#
loop_
_entity.id
_entity.type
_entity.pdbx_description
1 polymer ?
#
loop_
_entity_poly.entity_id
_entity_poly.type
_entity_poly.pdbx_seq_one_letter_code
_entity_poly.pdbx_strand_id
1 'polypeptide(L)'
;MAKINLFFILLTVISTSVTSSLIATNSEIIVTNFIEKDHTLEKGIYIIENNVKVSKNATLTVKSGCKLYFRKGASLKIDGGLILEGKPNNLIELTSEDKENEGFGIVISGSTKDKVIIINYTKFSYLLVPLNFEKNWVRKKINIEDNVFENIITGEKSIIIRCPDEITSRDTIEFNFSKNNFIQNNSSIFIENIESNLLNLQFRYNLITQNYFFGFEVGSSLNAPVSTTYNKNDQAFLADFSGNSIFNNFLLHSSNDTVIQEVNFGIQGRAEKYSLNDNYFGNKNIPQIQKTFDHFSNHQFSPFVFIDTALQVPSDSVHGHIWKISINNNELVPKNFLPLLTEQKLEIQISYNRSLIVREGINYITYSFFDKIDNELKTKSLSCALKLNKENKSISFISKDEVYIKNPNGYFSINGLTDNDGFRVPKVYIGKEQFKVFLINNNIKINLE
;
A
#
# COMPACT_ATOMS: atom_id res chain seq x y z
N MET A 1 -75.01 -60.84 13.96
CA MET A 1 -75.47 -59.44 13.79
C MET A 1 -74.48 -58.52 14.48
N ALA A 2 -73.96 -57.54 13.72
CA ALA A 2 -73.15 -56.38 14.12
C ALA A 2 -71.87 -56.62 14.96
N LYS A 3 -70.71 -56.63 14.29
CA LYS A 3 -69.42 -56.22 14.88
C LYS A 3 -69.14 -54.79 14.44
N ILE A 4 -69.14 -53.86 15.40
CA ILE A 4 -68.77 -52.46 15.23
C ILE A 4 -67.24 -52.38 15.27
N ASN A 5 -66.62 -51.96 14.15
CA ASN A 5 -65.20 -51.60 14.10
C ASN A 5 -65.07 -50.09 14.28
N LEU A 6 -64.35 -49.72 15.34
CA LEU A 6 -64.00 -48.36 15.73
C LEU A 6 -62.86 -47.87 14.81
N PHE A 7 -63.10 -46.85 13.99
CA PHE A 7 -62.08 -46.21 13.16
C PHE A 7 -61.46 -45.03 13.94
N PHE A 8 -60.18 -45.14 14.30
CA PHE A 8 -59.39 -44.03 14.85
C PHE A 8 -58.93 -43.13 13.69
N ILE A 9 -59.32 -41.86 13.71
CA ILE A 9 -58.76 -40.81 12.84
C ILE A 9 -57.50 -40.28 13.54
N LEU A 10 -56.34 -40.57 12.97
CA LEU A 10 -55.04 -40.03 13.39
C LEU A 10 -54.85 -38.64 12.74
N LEU A 11 -54.87 -37.59 13.56
CA LEU A 11 -54.65 -36.21 13.13
C LEU A 11 -53.12 -35.95 13.11
N THR A 12 -52.51 -35.97 11.94
CA THR A 12 -51.08 -35.67 11.76
C THR A 12 -50.86 -34.16 11.76
N VAL A 13 -50.35 -33.62 12.88
CA VAL A 13 -49.90 -32.23 12.96
C VAL A 13 -48.52 -32.14 12.32
N ILE A 14 -48.45 -31.57 11.11
CA ILE A 14 -47.19 -31.23 10.44
C ILE A 14 -46.67 -29.94 11.10
N SER A 15 -45.72 -30.07 12.02
CA SER A 15 -44.97 -28.93 12.55
C SER A 15 -43.93 -28.49 11.52
N THR A 16 -44.26 -27.50 10.69
CA THR A 16 -43.26 -26.79 9.88
C THR A 16 -42.42 -25.92 10.81
N SER A 17 -41.22 -26.38 11.14
CA SER A 17 -40.19 -25.55 11.77
C SER A 17 -39.72 -24.52 10.74
N VAL A 18 -40.26 -23.30 10.83
CA VAL A 18 -39.68 -22.13 10.18
C VAL A 18 -38.36 -21.86 10.90
N THR A 19 -37.24 -22.30 10.32
CA THR A 19 -35.93 -21.82 10.73
C THR A 19 -35.83 -20.37 10.31
N SER A 20 -36.10 -19.45 11.23
CA SER A 20 -35.72 -18.06 11.06
C SER A 20 -34.20 -18.02 10.96
N SER A 21 -33.68 -17.80 9.75
CA SER A 21 -32.30 -17.39 9.57
C SER A 21 -32.13 -16.06 10.30
N LEU A 22 -31.41 -16.08 11.42
CA LEU A 22 -30.91 -14.87 12.06
C LEU A 22 -30.08 -14.13 11.02
N ILE A 23 -30.62 -13.05 10.48
CA ILE A 23 -29.82 -12.01 9.84
C ILE A 23 -28.98 -11.46 10.98
N ALA A 24 -27.72 -11.88 11.06
CA ALA A 24 -26.75 -11.23 11.91
C ALA A 24 -26.59 -9.80 11.38
N THR A 25 -27.32 -8.87 11.97
CA THR A 25 -26.96 -7.46 11.91
C THR A 25 -25.55 -7.39 12.49
N ASN A 26 -24.56 -7.03 11.68
CA ASN A 26 -23.22 -6.74 12.19
C ASN A 26 -23.36 -5.51 13.09
N SER A 27 -23.68 -5.73 14.35
CA SER A 27 -23.70 -4.68 15.35
C SER A 27 -22.27 -4.19 15.50
N GLU A 28 -22.07 -2.90 15.28
CA GLU A 28 -20.80 -2.23 15.55
C GLU A 28 -20.46 -2.38 17.04
N ILE A 29 -19.25 -2.83 17.34
CA ILE A 29 -18.79 -3.08 18.72
C ILE A 29 -17.81 -1.96 19.10
N ILE A 30 -18.17 -1.13 20.07
CA ILE A 30 -17.24 -0.13 20.62
C ILE A 30 -16.16 -0.86 21.41
N VAL A 31 -14.89 -0.62 21.06
CA VAL A 31 -13.75 -1.15 21.81
C VAL A 31 -13.58 -0.36 23.10
N THR A 32 -13.40 -1.07 24.22
CA THR A 32 -13.18 -0.44 25.52
C THR A 32 -11.94 0.44 25.51
N ASN A 33 -12.00 1.59 26.20
CA ASN A 33 -10.89 2.54 26.28
C ASN A 33 -9.65 1.99 27.00
N PHE A 34 -9.77 0.89 27.76
CA PHE A 34 -8.65 0.32 28.52
C PHE A 34 -8.68 -1.21 28.53
N ILE A 35 -7.64 -1.81 27.97
CA ILE A 35 -7.44 -3.26 27.88
C ILE A 35 -6.35 -3.65 28.89
N GLU A 36 -6.79 -4.11 30.07
CA GLU A 36 -5.89 -4.44 31.19
C GLU A 36 -5.29 -5.86 31.08
N LYS A 37 -6.03 -6.78 30.47
CA LYS A 37 -5.65 -8.19 30.26
C LYS A 37 -5.71 -8.53 28.78
N ASP A 38 -5.09 -9.64 28.40
CA ASP A 38 -5.12 -10.13 27.03
C ASP A 38 -6.56 -10.18 26.50
N HIS A 39 -6.76 -9.63 25.31
CA HIS A 39 -8.08 -9.47 24.71
C HIS A 39 -8.00 -9.78 23.23
N THR A 40 -9.01 -10.49 22.73
CA THR A 40 -9.10 -10.88 21.32
C THR A 40 -10.35 -10.30 20.70
N LEU A 41 -10.18 -9.58 19.59
CA LEU A 41 -11.25 -9.15 18.71
C LEU A 41 -11.44 -10.21 17.62
N GLU A 42 -12.55 -10.94 17.71
CA GLU A 42 -12.98 -11.89 16.69
C GLU A 42 -13.58 -11.17 15.48
N LYS A 43 -13.73 -11.86 14.34
CA LYS A 43 -14.29 -11.30 13.11
C LYS A 43 -15.55 -10.44 13.38
N GLY A 44 -15.49 -9.16 13.01
CA GLY A 44 -16.57 -8.21 13.25
C GLY A 44 -16.21 -6.78 12.86
N ILE A 45 -17.13 -5.86 13.11
CA ILE A 45 -16.93 -4.41 12.94
C ILE A 45 -16.76 -3.78 14.32
N TYR A 46 -15.67 -3.04 14.49
CA TYR A 46 -15.28 -2.42 15.74
C TYR A 46 -15.08 -0.92 15.58
N ILE A 47 -15.53 -0.15 16.57
CA ILE A 47 -15.35 1.30 16.61
C ILE A 47 -14.31 1.65 17.67
N ILE A 48 -13.26 2.33 17.26
CA ILE A 48 -12.29 2.98 18.14
C ILE A 48 -12.81 4.41 18.35
N GLU A 49 -13.67 4.55 19.35
CA GLU A 49 -14.37 5.82 19.62
C GLU A 49 -13.43 6.90 20.18
N ASN A 50 -12.54 6.49 21.08
CA ASN A 50 -11.57 7.34 21.76
C ASN A 50 -10.19 6.67 21.74
N ASN A 51 -9.22 7.27 22.43
CA ASN A 51 -7.96 6.60 22.71
C ASN A 51 -8.19 5.33 23.53
N VAL A 52 -7.86 4.19 22.94
CA VAL A 52 -7.86 2.88 23.58
C VAL A 52 -6.44 2.55 23.99
N LYS A 53 -6.23 2.26 25.28
CA LYS A 53 -4.93 1.91 25.82
C LYS A 53 -4.84 0.41 26.12
N VAL A 54 -3.86 -0.26 25.54
CA VAL A 54 -3.47 -1.64 25.88
C VAL A 54 -2.36 -1.57 26.92
N SER A 55 -2.63 -2.11 28.11
CA SER A 55 -1.68 -2.06 29.24
C SER A 55 -0.41 -2.86 28.94
N LYS A 56 0.69 -2.55 29.65
CA LYS A 56 1.97 -3.27 29.54
C LYS A 56 1.85 -4.78 29.76
N ASN A 57 0.88 -5.23 30.56
CA ASN A 57 0.71 -6.65 30.89
C ASN A 57 -0.18 -7.37 29.86
N ALA A 58 -0.92 -6.63 29.04
CA ALA A 58 -1.89 -7.16 28.09
C ALA A 58 -1.31 -7.33 26.68
N THR A 59 -2.02 -8.08 25.86
CA THR A 59 -1.85 -8.17 24.42
C THR A 59 -3.20 -8.07 23.75
N LEU A 60 -3.35 -7.11 22.84
CA LEU A 60 -4.52 -7.04 21.97
C LEU A 60 -4.26 -7.92 20.74
N THR A 61 -5.12 -8.92 20.54
CA THR A 61 -5.12 -9.76 19.35
C THR A 61 -6.33 -9.40 18.49
N VAL A 62 -6.13 -9.18 17.20
CA VAL A 62 -7.22 -8.93 16.24
C VAL A 62 -7.14 -10.01 15.17
N LYS A 63 -8.25 -10.72 14.97
CA LYS A 63 -8.32 -11.82 14.01
C LYS A 63 -8.69 -11.34 12.61
N SER A 64 -8.29 -12.11 11.61
CA SER A 64 -8.65 -11.92 10.19
C SER A 64 -10.15 -11.67 9.96
N GLY A 65 -10.45 -10.70 9.09
CA GLY A 65 -11.82 -10.28 8.76
C GLY A 65 -12.42 -9.23 9.70
N CYS A 66 -11.67 -8.74 10.69
CA CYS A 66 -12.05 -7.57 11.48
C CYS A 66 -11.95 -6.27 10.66
N LYS A 67 -12.88 -5.35 10.90
CA LYS A 67 -12.81 -3.96 10.44
C LYS A 67 -12.83 -3.04 11.66
N LEU A 68 -11.81 -2.22 11.81
CA LEU A 68 -11.67 -1.25 12.88
C LEU A 68 -11.82 0.15 12.29
N TYR A 69 -12.89 0.83 12.67
CA TYR A 69 -13.16 2.21 12.31
C TYR A 69 -12.70 3.14 13.42
N PHE A 70 -11.77 4.04 13.08
CA PHE A 70 -11.27 5.04 14.00
C PHE A 70 -12.07 6.33 13.83
N ARG A 71 -12.62 6.84 14.93
CA ARG A 71 -13.18 8.19 14.95
C ARG A 71 -12.07 9.24 14.93
N LYS A 72 -12.44 10.48 14.63
CA LYS A 72 -11.54 11.63 14.56
C LYS A 72 -10.54 11.66 15.72
N GLY A 73 -9.25 11.59 15.40
CA GLY A 73 -8.16 11.65 16.38
C GLY A 73 -8.04 10.45 17.34
N ALA A 74 -8.91 9.44 17.26
CA ALA A 74 -8.84 8.26 18.10
C ALA A 74 -7.60 7.42 17.76
N SER A 75 -7.02 6.74 18.76
CA SER A 75 -5.82 5.93 18.59
C SER A 75 -5.86 4.64 19.41
N LEU A 76 -5.14 3.62 18.94
CA LEU A 76 -4.78 2.45 19.74
C LEU A 76 -3.38 2.68 20.32
N LYS A 77 -3.29 3.03 21.60
CA LYS A 77 -2.01 3.19 22.32
C LYS A 77 -1.58 1.87 22.95
N ILE A 78 -0.47 1.31 22.50
CA ILE A 78 0.00 -0.02 22.86
C ILE A 78 1.21 0.10 23.79
N ASP A 79 1.00 -0.03 25.11
CA ASP A 79 2.08 -0.20 26.10
C ASP A 79 2.49 -1.67 26.25
N GLY A 80 1.61 -2.62 25.90
CA GLY A 80 1.84 -4.07 25.94
C GLY A 80 2.11 -4.70 24.56
N GLY A 81 1.56 -5.89 24.32
CA GLY A 81 1.65 -6.58 23.02
C GLY A 81 0.55 -6.19 22.04
N LEU A 82 0.81 -6.39 20.75
CA LEU A 82 -0.17 -6.27 19.67
C LEU A 82 0.04 -7.40 18.66
N ILE A 83 -1.04 -8.07 18.29
CA ILE A 83 -1.05 -9.15 17.30
C ILE A 83 -2.21 -8.91 16.33
N LEU A 84 -1.93 -8.50 15.10
CA LEU A 84 -2.90 -8.45 14.00
C LEU A 84 -2.65 -9.65 13.08
N GLU A 85 -3.56 -10.63 13.16
CA GLU A 85 -3.47 -11.92 12.44
C GLU A 85 -4.46 -11.96 11.27
N GLY A 86 -4.20 -11.14 10.26
CA GLY A 86 -4.89 -11.23 8.98
C GLY A 86 -4.54 -12.51 8.22
N LYS A 87 -5.22 -12.73 7.08
CA LYS A 87 -4.93 -13.86 6.18
C LYS A 87 -4.99 -13.41 4.71
N PRO A 88 -4.34 -14.15 3.79
CA PRO A 88 -4.54 -13.98 2.35
C PRO A 88 -6.02 -13.88 1.99
N ASN A 89 -6.39 -12.87 1.19
CA ASN A 89 -7.78 -12.59 0.76
C ASN A 89 -8.79 -12.28 1.90
N ASN A 90 -8.37 -12.19 3.16
CA ASN A 90 -9.22 -11.84 4.29
C ASN A 90 -8.43 -10.97 5.27
N LEU A 91 -8.06 -9.77 4.80
CA LEU A 91 -7.25 -8.83 5.55
C LEU A 91 -8.01 -8.32 6.77
N ILE A 92 -7.27 -7.85 7.76
CA ILE A 92 -7.81 -6.94 8.77
C ILE A 92 -7.83 -5.54 8.15
N GLU A 93 -8.91 -4.78 8.30
CA GLU A 93 -9.01 -3.40 7.79
C GLU A 93 -9.02 -2.41 8.94
N LEU A 94 -8.06 -1.49 8.96
CA LEU A 94 -7.99 -0.35 9.88
C LEU A 94 -8.15 0.92 9.04
N THR A 95 -9.22 1.67 9.31
CA THR A 95 -9.54 2.89 8.53
C THR A 95 -10.25 3.91 9.40
N SER A 96 -10.27 5.18 8.98
CA SER A 96 -11.15 6.15 9.61
C SER A 96 -12.61 5.88 9.28
N GLU A 97 -13.48 6.17 10.24
CA GLU A 97 -14.94 6.21 10.05
C GLU A 97 -15.33 7.32 9.07
N ASP A 98 -14.68 8.48 9.21
CA ASP A 98 -14.81 9.64 8.32
C ASP A 98 -13.44 9.97 7.69
N LYS A 99 -13.39 10.01 6.37
CA LYS A 99 -12.16 10.26 5.60
C LYS A 99 -11.70 11.72 5.66
N GLU A 100 -12.61 12.65 5.94
CA GLU A 100 -12.30 14.08 6.10
C GLU A 100 -11.92 14.42 7.54
N ASN A 101 -12.24 13.53 8.49
CA ASN A 101 -11.95 13.67 9.91
C ASN A 101 -11.25 12.42 10.44
N GLU A 102 -10.01 12.27 10.00
CA GLU A 102 -9.25 11.04 10.15
C GLU A 102 -8.98 10.69 11.62
N GLY A 103 -9.07 9.40 11.92
CA GLY A 103 -8.49 8.79 13.09
C GLY A 103 -6.96 8.76 13.02
N PHE A 104 -6.31 8.59 14.16
CA PHE A 104 -4.86 8.64 14.22
C PHE A 104 -4.24 7.33 13.71
N GLY A 105 -4.56 6.20 14.34
CA GLY A 105 -3.95 4.90 14.05
C GLY A 105 -3.38 4.24 15.30
N ILE A 106 -2.26 3.53 15.16
CA ILE A 106 -1.63 2.76 16.25
C ILE A 106 -0.38 3.48 16.74
N VAL A 107 -0.29 3.65 18.06
CA VAL A 107 0.88 4.23 18.74
C VAL A 107 1.54 3.17 19.60
N ILE A 108 2.78 2.80 19.27
CA ILE A 108 3.58 1.85 20.07
C ILE A 108 4.43 2.64 21.05
N SER A 109 4.23 2.40 22.34
CA SER A 109 4.86 3.14 23.42
C SER A 109 5.29 2.25 24.57
N GLY A 110 6.10 2.81 25.47
CA GLY A 110 6.52 2.16 26.72
C GLY A 110 7.50 1.00 26.52
N SER A 111 8.18 0.63 27.61
CA SER A 111 9.21 -0.40 27.60
C SER A 111 8.69 -1.70 28.20
N THR A 112 8.45 -2.70 27.34
CA THR A 112 7.85 -4.00 27.70
C THR A 112 8.57 -5.13 26.95
N LYS A 113 9.71 -5.53 27.49
CA LYS A 113 10.72 -6.38 26.82
C LYS A 113 10.29 -7.81 26.53
N ASP A 114 9.25 -8.31 27.19
CA ASP A 114 8.74 -9.67 27.04
C ASP A 114 7.59 -9.77 26.03
N LYS A 115 7.04 -8.63 25.60
CA LYS A 115 5.95 -8.57 24.60
C LYS A 115 6.48 -8.40 23.18
N VAL A 116 5.60 -8.67 22.21
CA VAL A 116 5.87 -8.61 20.78
C VAL A 116 4.87 -7.71 20.07
N ILE A 117 5.26 -7.22 18.89
CA ILE A 117 4.37 -6.58 17.93
C ILE A 117 4.40 -7.41 16.65
N ILE A 118 3.24 -7.95 16.27
CA ILE A 118 3.07 -8.74 15.05
C ILE A 118 1.92 -8.13 14.28
N ILE A 119 2.16 -7.72 13.04
CA ILE A 119 1.18 -7.09 12.15
C ILE A 119 1.31 -7.76 10.80
N ASN A 120 0.36 -8.65 10.49
CA ASN A 120 0.35 -9.38 9.23
C ASN A 120 -1.00 -9.27 8.51
N TYR A 121 -0.98 -9.21 7.17
CA TYR A 121 -2.18 -9.19 6.32
C TYR A 121 -3.21 -8.13 6.78
N THR A 122 -2.71 -6.94 7.10
CA THR A 122 -3.51 -5.81 7.54
C THR A 122 -3.48 -4.70 6.49
N LYS A 123 -4.64 -4.11 6.23
CA LYS A 123 -4.81 -2.94 5.39
C LYS A 123 -5.05 -1.72 6.28
N PHE A 124 -4.23 -0.69 6.09
CA PHE A 124 -4.38 0.63 6.68
C PHE A 124 -4.74 1.64 5.58
N SER A 125 -5.80 2.41 5.80
CA SER A 125 -6.21 3.44 4.85
C SER A 125 -6.87 4.63 5.53
N TYR A 126 -6.71 5.84 4.96
CA TYR A 126 -7.37 7.06 5.43
C TYR A 126 -7.13 7.37 6.93
N LEU A 127 -5.96 7.02 7.48
CA LEU A 127 -5.56 7.33 8.86
C LEU A 127 -4.44 8.36 8.85
N LEU A 128 -4.34 9.21 9.87
CA LEU A 128 -3.29 10.23 9.95
C LEU A 128 -1.88 9.60 10.02
N VAL A 129 -1.69 8.70 10.99
CA VAL A 129 -0.42 8.03 11.27
C VAL A 129 -0.71 6.56 11.63
N PRO A 130 -0.97 5.70 10.63
CA PRO A 130 -1.27 4.29 10.82
C PRO A 130 -0.38 3.57 11.85
N LEU A 131 0.93 3.86 11.82
CA LEU A 131 1.92 3.28 12.74
C LEU A 131 2.89 4.35 13.24
N ASN A 132 2.90 4.58 14.55
CA ASN A 132 3.81 5.50 15.22
C ASN A 132 4.55 4.81 16.37
N PHE A 133 5.84 4.60 16.21
CA PHE A 133 6.73 4.14 17.27
C PHE A 133 7.29 5.36 18.03
N GLU A 134 6.97 5.50 19.32
CA GLU A 134 7.43 6.61 20.19
C GLU A 134 8.82 6.34 20.79
N LYS A 135 9.67 7.35 21.00
CA LYS A 135 11.08 7.17 21.46
C LYS A 135 11.32 6.21 22.65
N ASN A 136 10.34 6.03 23.52
CA ASN A 136 10.41 5.17 24.71
C ASN A 136 9.89 3.73 24.50
N TRP A 137 9.62 3.32 23.25
CA TRP A 137 9.11 1.99 22.94
C TRP A 137 10.22 0.94 23.06
N VAL A 138 9.93 -0.21 23.68
CA VAL A 138 10.82 -1.41 23.67
C VAL A 138 9.97 -2.67 23.63
N ARG A 139 10.27 -3.58 22.70
CA ARG A 139 9.61 -4.89 22.56
C ARG A 139 10.65 -5.95 22.23
N LYS A 140 10.36 -7.21 22.54
CA LYS A 140 11.25 -8.33 22.23
C LYS A 140 11.53 -8.47 20.74
N LYS A 141 10.46 -8.31 19.94
CA LYS A 141 10.46 -8.54 18.50
C LYS A 141 9.33 -7.75 17.85
N ILE A 142 9.59 -7.26 16.65
CA ILE A 142 8.65 -6.57 15.79
C ILE A 142 8.64 -7.28 14.43
N ASN A 143 7.46 -7.70 13.99
CA ASN A 143 7.23 -8.25 12.67
C ASN A 143 6.06 -7.52 12.02
N ILE A 144 6.35 -6.72 11.00
CA ILE A 144 5.36 -6.04 10.17
C ILE A 144 5.57 -6.57 8.75
N GLU A 145 4.78 -7.58 8.39
CA GLU A 145 4.93 -8.30 7.13
C GLU A 145 3.60 -8.42 6.39
N ASP A 146 3.65 -8.41 5.06
CA ASP A 146 2.48 -8.66 4.21
C ASP A 146 1.31 -7.68 4.50
N ASN A 147 1.58 -6.38 4.62
CA ASN A 147 0.54 -5.36 4.87
C ASN A 147 0.34 -4.42 3.69
N VAL A 148 -0.79 -3.70 3.68
CA VAL A 148 -1.10 -2.65 2.70
C VAL A 148 -1.33 -1.33 3.43
N PHE A 149 -0.63 -0.30 3.00
CA PHE A 149 -0.81 1.09 3.41
C PHE A 149 -1.18 1.86 2.15
N GLU A 150 -2.45 2.29 2.05
CA GLU A 150 -2.96 2.97 0.87
C GLU A 150 -3.90 4.11 1.20
N ASN A 151 -3.94 5.12 0.33
CA ASN A 151 -4.81 6.29 0.49
C ASN A 151 -4.64 6.99 1.85
N ILE A 152 -3.40 7.15 2.31
CA ILE A 152 -3.06 7.99 3.45
C ILE A 152 -2.62 9.36 2.91
N ILE A 153 -3.50 10.35 3.03
CA ILE A 153 -3.43 11.61 2.30
C ILE A 153 -3.23 12.79 3.27
N THR A 154 -2.07 12.84 3.93
CA THR A 154 -1.81 13.80 5.01
C THR A 154 -0.77 14.87 4.67
N GLY A 155 0.04 14.65 3.63
CA GLY A 155 1.22 15.44 3.32
C GLY A 155 2.40 15.21 4.27
N GLU A 156 2.22 14.40 5.31
CA GLU A 156 3.13 14.24 6.44
C GLU A 156 3.63 12.79 6.57
N LYS A 157 4.42 12.52 7.60
CA LYS A 157 4.90 11.16 7.94
C LYS A 157 3.74 10.31 8.48
N SER A 158 3.45 9.18 7.86
CA SER A 158 2.34 8.29 8.23
C SER A 158 2.78 6.97 8.87
N ILE A 159 4.00 6.51 8.56
CA ILE A 159 4.68 5.44 9.30
C ILE A 159 5.94 6.03 9.92
N ILE A 160 6.03 5.99 11.24
CA ILE A 160 7.13 6.59 11.98
C ILE A 160 7.81 5.50 12.79
N ILE A 161 9.03 5.14 12.41
CA ILE A 161 9.89 4.17 13.10
C ILE A 161 10.97 4.95 13.84
N ARG A 162 10.80 5.14 15.16
CA ARG A 162 11.83 5.77 16.00
C ARG A 162 12.78 4.75 16.58
N CYS A 163 14.04 5.12 16.76
CA CYS A 163 14.98 4.29 17.51
C CYS A 163 14.63 4.31 19.01
N PRO A 164 14.58 3.15 19.68
CA PRO A 164 14.49 3.08 21.14
C PRO A 164 15.68 3.78 21.81
N ASP A 165 15.43 4.43 22.95
CA ASP A 165 16.49 5.05 23.75
C ASP A 165 17.30 3.98 24.53
N GLU A 166 18.63 4.08 24.47
CA GLU A 166 19.58 3.23 25.20
C GLU A 166 19.43 3.29 26.73
N ILE A 167 18.82 4.36 27.26
CA ILE A 167 18.46 4.45 28.68
C ILE A 167 17.38 3.42 29.03
N THR A 168 16.49 3.08 28.08
CA THR A 168 15.34 2.21 28.32
C THR A 168 15.62 0.73 28.08
N SER A 169 16.63 0.40 27.29
CA SER A 169 17.06 -0.98 27.01
C SER A 169 18.51 -1.03 26.52
N ARG A 170 19.15 -2.19 26.75
CA ARG A 170 20.46 -2.54 26.15
C ARG A 170 20.39 -3.79 25.28
N ASP A 171 19.21 -4.39 25.19
CA ASP A 171 19.00 -5.61 24.42
C ASP A 171 18.83 -5.24 22.94
N THR A 172 19.41 -6.05 22.06
CA THR A 172 19.14 -5.96 20.62
C THR A 172 17.66 -6.25 20.35
N ILE A 173 17.08 -5.44 19.46
CA ILE A 173 15.68 -5.52 19.06
C ILE A 173 15.63 -5.87 17.57
N GLU A 174 15.11 -7.05 17.28
CA GLU A 174 14.86 -7.51 15.92
C GLU A 174 13.59 -6.85 15.38
N PHE A 175 13.75 -6.04 14.33
CA PHE A 175 12.66 -5.31 13.69
C PHE A 175 12.57 -5.68 12.20
N ASN A 176 11.58 -6.47 11.85
CA ASN A 176 11.29 -6.82 10.46
C ASN A 176 10.16 -5.94 9.92
N PHE A 177 10.45 -5.15 8.88
CA PHE A 177 9.48 -4.43 8.06
C PHE A 177 9.65 -4.92 6.61
N SER A 178 8.96 -6.00 6.26
CA SER A 178 9.17 -6.65 4.96
C SER A 178 7.89 -6.95 4.21
N LYS A 179 7.95 -7.02 2.88
CA LYS A 179 6.79 -7.35 2.03
C LYS A 179 5.55 -6.49 2.28
N ASN A 180 5.73 -5.22 2.66
CA ASN A 180 4.61 -4.29 2.80
C ASN A 180 4.42 -3.49 1.51
N ASN A 181 3.17 -3.19 1.19
CA ASN A 181 2.80 -2.30 0.10
C ASN A 181 2.53 -0.90 0.67
N PHE A 182 3.32 0.09 0.28
CA PHE A 182 3.07 1.50 0.54
C PHE A 182 2.74 2.18 -0.78
N ILE A 183 1.45 2.26 -1.09
CA ILE A 183 0.96 2.60 -2.43
C ILE A 183 -0.10 3.69 -2.41
N GLN A 184 -0.09 4.58 -3.40
CA GLN A 184 -1.15 5.60 -3.56
C GLN A 184 -1.32 6.51 -2.34
N ASN A 185 -0.22 6.85 -1.68
CA ASN A 185 -0.24 7.76 -0.53
C ASN A 185 0.27 9.14 -0.89
N ASN A 186 -0.26 10.15 -0.19
CA ASN A 186 0.36 11.45 -0.01
C ASN A 186 0.85 11.53 1.43
N SER A 187 1.87 10.71 1.72
CA SER A 187 2.53 10.64 3.02
C SER A 187 3.82 9.83 2.90
N SER A 188 4.62 9.79 3.97
CA SER A 188 5.92 9.12 3.96
C SER A 188 6.12 8.11 5.08
N ILE A 189 6.99 7.14 4.82
CA ILE A 189 7.64 6.31 5.83
C ILE A 189 8.87 7.06 6.32
N PHE A 190 8.96 7.31 7.61
CA PHE A 190 10.12 7.94 8.25
C PHE A 190 10.80 6.99 9.23
N ILE A 191 12.09 6.80 9.03
CA ILE A 191 12.97 6.03 9.92
C ILE A 191 13.88 7.02 10.65
N GLU A 192 13.79 7.09 11.97
CA GLU A 192 14.69 7.90 12.79
C GLU A 192 16.00 7.14 12.96
N ASN A 193 17.05 7.61 12.29
CA ASN A 193 18.38 7.02 12.22
C ASN A 193 18.38 5.61 11.58
N ILE A 194 19.03 5.50 10.43
CA ILE A 194 19.20 4.21 9.74
C ILE A 194 20.25 3.31 10.40
N GLU A 195 20.99 3.83 11.37
CA GLU A 195 21.91 3.11 12.23
C GLU A 195 21.40 3.13 13.68
N SER A 196 21.69 2.07 14.44
CA SER A 196 21.27 1.94 15.84
C SER A 196 22.20 1.01 16.61
N ASN A 197 22.40 1.27 17.90
CA ASN A 197 23.05 0.30 18.80
C ASN A 197 22.10 -0.81 19.27
N LEU A 198 20.78 -0.59 19.15
CA LEU A 198 19.76 -1.51 19.65
C LEU A 198 18.94 -2.13 18.51
N LEU A 199 18.55 -1.31 17.53
CA LEU A 199 17.58 -1.70 16.52
C LEU A 199 18.26 -2.35 15.32
N ASN A 200 18.10 -3.67 15.19
CA ASN A 200 18.45 -4.40 13.98
C ASN A 200 17.25 -4.34 13.01
N LEU A 201 17.22 -3.31 12.16
CA LEU A 201 16.13 -3.06 11.22
C LEU A 201 16.36 -3.79 9.89
N GLN A 202 15.42 -4.66 9.52
CA GLN A 202 15.32 -5.26 8.20
C GLN A 202 14.16 -4.62 7.43
N PHE A 203 14.49 -3.87 6.38
CA PHE A 203 13.56 -3.20 5.49
C PHE A 203 13.64 -3.83 4.10
N ARG A 204 12.91 -4.93 3.87
CA ARG A 204 13.11 -5.77 2.68
C ARG A 204 11.87 -6.11 1.89
N TYR A 205 12.04 -6.25 0.58
CA TYR A 205 10.98 -6.72 -0.31
C TYR A 205 9.68 -5.92 -0.24
N ASN A 206 9.74 -4.65 0.19
CA ASN A 206 8.59 -3.76 0.21
C ASN A 206 8.31 -3.23 -1.19
N LEU A 207 7.02 -3.01 -1.50
CA LEU A 207 6.55 -2.36 -2.71
C LEU A 207 6.15 -0.92 -2.38
N ILE A 208 6.87 0.05 -2.94
CA ILE A 208 6.66 1.47 -2.70
C ILE A 208 6.47 2.17 -4.04
N THR A 209 5.22 2.44 -4.41
CA THR A 209 4.91 2.97 -5.74
C THR A 209 3.62 3.79 -5.77
N GLN A 210 3.48 4.67 -6.75
CA GLN A 210 2.31 5.52 -6.94
C GLN A 210 2.04 6.48 -5.79
N ASN A 211 3.05 6.76 -4.96
CA ASN A 211 2.95 7.80 -3.96
C ASN A 211 3.21 9.17 -4.60
N TYR A 212 2.58 10.21 -4.08
CA TYR A 212 2.70 11.55 -4.62
C TYR A 212 2.84 12.59 -3.52
N PHE A 213 3.62 13.63 -3.79
CA PHE A 213 3.90 14.73 -2.88
C PHE A 213 3.63 16.05 -3.58
N PHE A 214 3.28 17.10 -2.84
CA PHE A 214 3.12 18.44 -3.40
C PHE A 214 4.29 19.33 -3.00
N GLY A 215 4.78 20.15 -3.95
CA GLY A 215 5.84 21.13 -3.75
C GLY A 215 5.85 22.21 -4.85
N PHE A 216 6.69 23.23 -4.73
CA PHE A 216 6.74 24.34 -5.69
C PHE A 216 7.91 24.27 -6.69
N GLU A 217 9.08 23.78 -6.29
CA GLU A 217 10.26 23.78 -7.17
C GLU A 217 11.10 22.50 -7.01
N VAL A 218 11.65 22.28 -5.82
CA VAL A 218 12.47 21.11 -5.46
C VAL A 218 11.88 20.47 -4.20
N GLY A 219 11.92 19.14 -4.14
CA GLY A 219 11.49 18.41 -2.94
C GLY A 219 12.38 18.74 -1.73
N SER A 220 11.84 18.52 -0.54
CA SER A 220 12.69 18.21 0.61
C SER A 220 12.78 16.69 0.77
N SER A 221 13.78 16.21 1.51
CA SER A 221 13.89 14.78 1.80
C SER A 221 12.68 14.22 2.57
N LEU A 222 11.77 15.07 3.06
CA LEU A 222 10.48 14.66 3.63
C LEU A 222 9.39 14.46 2.56
N ASN A 223 9.57 15.00 1.35
CA ASN A 223 8.73 14.81 0.16
C ASN A 223 9.16 13.56 -0.64
N ALA A 224 9.53 12.50 0.06
CA ALA A 224 9.89 11.20 -0.50
C ALA A 224 9.07 10.11 0.21
N PRO A 225 8.70 9.01 -0.47
CA PRO A 225 7.88 7.95 0.12
C PRO A 225 8.58 7.22 1.26
N VAL A 226 9.91 7.21 1.26
CA VAL A 226 10.74 6.76 2.38
C VAL A 226 11.79 7.80 2.66
N SER A 227 11.95 8.16 3.92
CA SER A 227 12.96 9.10 4.38
C SER A 227 13.64 8.65 5.67
N THR A 228 14.92 9.00 5.82
CA THR A 228 15.69 8.64 7.01
C THR A 228 16.70 9.71 7.41
N THR A 229 17.25 9.58 8.61
CA THR A 229 18.49 10.27 9.02
C THR A 229 19.68 9.31 9.04
N TYR A 230 20.88 9.81 8.75
CA TYR A 230 22.12 9.05 8.85
C TYR A 230 23.31 9.95 9.18
N ASN A 231 24.00 9.64 10.27
CA ASN A 231 25.12 10.44 10.77
C ASN A 231 26.47 9.70 10.75
N LYS A 232 26.46 8.37 10.56
CA LYS A 232 27.65 7.51 10.58
C LYS A 232 28.39 7.64 11.91
N ASN A 233 27.68 7.33 12.99
CA ASN A 233 28.19 7.32 14.35
C ASN A 233 28.82 5.96 14.73
N ASP A 234 29.07 5.08 13.76
CA ASP A 234 29.62 3.73 13.93
C ASP A 234 28.82 2.89 14.95
N GLN A 235 27.49 2.96 14.85
CA GLN A 235 26.60 2.16 15.71
C GLN A 235 26.59 0.68 15.31
N ALA A 236 26.18 -0.17 16.25
CA ALA A 236 26.29 -1.63 16.10
C ALA A 236 25.55 -2.22 14.88
N PHE A 237 24.42 -1.62 14.50
CA PHE A 237 23.59 -2.06 13.38
C PHE A 237 23.37 -0.92 12.39
N LEU A 238 23.49 -1.26 11.11
CA LEU A 238 22.99 -0.46 9.99
C LEU A 238 21.80 -1.21 9.39
N ALA A 239 20.71 -0.51 9.09
CA ALA A 239 19.52 -1.16 8.55
C ALA A 239 19.81 -1.90 7.23
N ASP A 240 19.30 -3.12 7.10
CA ASP A 240 19.29 -3.90 5.87
C ASP A 240 18.17 -3.39 4.96
N PHE A 241 18.52 -2.59 3.95
CA PHE A 241 17.61 -1.98 3.00
C PHE A 241 17.77 -2.60 1.61
N SER A 242 17.18 -3.78 1.38
CA SER A 242 17.46 -4.59 0.19
C SER A 242 16.23 -5.30 -0.39
N GLY A 243 16.27 -5.61 -1.68
CA GLY A 243 15.22 -6.36 -2.39
C GLY A 243 13.91 -5.59 -2.58
N ASN A 244 13.85 -4.31 -2.21
CA ASN A 244 12.63 -3.50 -2.34
C ASN A 244 12.38 -3.09 -3.80
N SER A 245 11.12 -2.78 -4.11
CA SER A 245 10.71 -2.18 -5.39
C SER A 245 10.16 -0.78 -5.13
N ILE A 246 10.91 0.26 -5.54
CA ILE A 246 10.63 1.66 -5.22
C ILE A 246 10.66 2.49 -6.50
N PHE A 247 9.50 2.80 -7.07
CA PHE A 247 9.42 3.44 -8.39
C PHE A 247 8.07 4.13 -8.61
N ASN A 248 7.98 5.03 -9.59
CA ASN A 248 6.76 5.77 -9.93
C ASN A 248 6.17 6.52 -8.72
N ASN A 249 7.04 7.16 -7.95
CA ASN A 249 6.65 8.05 -6.86
C ASN A 249 6.99 9.48 -7.29
N PHE A 250 6.06 10.41 -7.18
CA PHE A 250 6.19 11.70 -7.87
C PHE A 250 6.06 12.90 -6.95
N LEU A 251 6.93 13.89 -7.15
CA LEU A 251 6.69 15.24 -6.67
C LEU A 251 5.87 15.98 -7.73
N LEU A 252 4.73 16.51 -7.32
CA LEU A 252 3.80 17.29 -8.12
C LEU A 252 3.89 18.76 -7.75
N HIS A 253 3.69 19.63 -8.72
CA HIS A 253 3.62 21.06 -8.51
C HIS A 253 2.28 21.45 -7.86
N SER A 254 2.32 22.14 -6.73
CA SER A 254 1.13 22.39 -5.88
C SER A 254 0.00 23.19 -6.54
N SER A 255 0.26 23.94 -7.62
CA SER A 255 -0.76 24.79 -8.25
C SER A 255 -1.53 24.12 -9.39
N ASN A 256 -0.99 23.08 -10.01
CA ASN A 256 -1.49 22.53 -11.27
C ASN A 256 -1.30 21.01 -11.38
N ASP A 257 -0.83 20.35 -10.32
CA ASP A 257 -0.64 18.90 -10.20
C ASP A 257 0.26 18.28 -11.28
N THR A 258 1.11 19.08 -11.94
CA THR A 258 2.06 18.58 -12.92
C THR A 258 3.25 17.92 -12.23
N VAL A 259 3.72 16.80 -12.76
CA VAL A 259 4.93 16.14 -12.25
C VAL A 259 6.14 17.05 -12.41
N ILE A 260 6.79 17.37 -11.29
CA ILE A 260 8.10 18.02 -11.23
C ILE A 260 9.19 16.99 -11.49
N GLN A 261 9.20 15.92 -10.69
CA GLN A 261 10.19 14.84 -10.78
C GLN A 261 9.68 13.55 -10.13
N GLU A 262 10.34 12.44 -10.46
CA GLU A 262 10.22 11.21 -9.68
C GLU A 262 11.09 11.31 -8.42
N VAL A 263 10.59 10.84 -7.27
CA VAL A 263 11.26 10.89 -5.96
C VAL A 263 11.03 9.59 -5.18
N ASN A 264 12.09 8.83 -4.94
CA ASN A 264 12.03 7.46 -4.41
C ASN A 264 12.63 7.32 -3.00
N PHE A 265 13.59 8.16 -2.61
CA PHE A 265 14.21 8.07 -1.29
C PHE A 265 14.77 9.41 -0.83
N GLY A 266 14.57 9.76 0.43
CA GLY A 266 15.10 10.97 1.05
C GLY A 266 16.07 10.67 2.20
N ILE A 267 17.15 11.43 2.32
CA ILE A 267 18.07 11.29 3.46
C ILE A 267 18.47 12.65 4.03
N GLN A 268 18.69 12.70 5.33
CA GLN A 268 19.27 13.83 6.05
C GLN A 268 20.39 13.36 6.99
N GLY A 269 21.23 14.27 7.47
CA GLY A 269 22.25 13.97 8.48
C GLY A 269 23.67 14.22 7.97
N ARG A 270 24.67 13.88 8.78
CA ARG A 270 26.05 14.32 8.58
C ARG A 270 26.98 13.27 7.99
N ALA A 271 26.45 12.08 7.70
CA ALA A 271 27.24 11.06 7.03
C ALA A 271 27.70 11.53 5.64
N GLU A 272 28.86 11.06 5.17
CA GLU A 272 29.37 11.41 3.84
C GLU A 272 28.52 10.77 2.73
N LYS A 273 28.25 9.46 2.85
CA LYS A 273 27.61 8.67 1.80
C LYS A 273 26.76 7.52 2.35
N TYR A 274 25.71 7.14 1.62
CA TYR A 274 24.86 5.99 1.90
C TYR A 274 24.53 5.23 0.61
N SER A 275 24.55 3.89 0.66
CA SER A 275 24.29 3.04 -0.51
C SER A 275 22.89 2.46 -0.47
N LEU A 276 22.22 2.41 -1.62
CA LEU A 276 20.91 1.78 -1.82
C LEU A 276 20.95 0.61 -2.82
N ASN A 277 22.07 -0.11 -2.85
CA ASN A 277 22.27 -1.28 -3.72
C ASN A 277 21.16 -2.33 -3.53
N ASP A 278 21.01 -3.20 -4.52
CA ASP A 278 20.15 -4.39 -4.47
C ASP A 278 18.65 -4.09 -4.33
N ASN A 279 18.21 -2.92 -4.80
CA ASN A 279 16.80 -2.54 -4.93
C ASN A 279 16.42 -2.30 -6.40
N TYR A 280 15.14 -2.44 -6.72
CA TYR A 280 14.57 -2.15 -8.04
C TYR A 280 13.94 -0.76 -8.06
N PHE A 281 14.36 0.10 -9.00
CA PHE A 281 13.92 1.49 -9.09
C PHE A 281 13.17 1.85 -10.38
N GLY A 282 12.62 0.87 -11.10
CA GLY A 282 11.84 1.16 -12.32
C GLY A 282 12.67 1.57 -13.54
N ASN A 283 13.99 1.74 -13.41
CA ASN A 283 14.90 2.15 -14.48
C ASN A 283 16.19 1.31 -14.43
N LYS A 284 16.85 1.15 -15.57
CA LYS A 284 18.13 0.43 -15.71
C LYS A 284 19.35 1.35 -15.71
N ASN A 285 19.14 2.64 -15.98
CA ASN A 285 20.21 3.63 -16.06
C ASN A 285 20.48 4.23 -14.67
N ILE A 286 21.61 3.84 -14.06
CA ILE A 286 22.00 4.28 -12.71
C ILE A 286 21.97 5.82 -12.54
N PRO A 287 22.58 6.62 -13.43
CA PRO A 287 22.48 8.08 -13.33
C PRO A 287 21.04 8.62 -13.30
N GLN A 288 20.11 8.00 -14.03
CA GLN A 288 18.69 8.40 -13.99
C GLN A 288 18.02 7.95 -12.70
N ILE A 289 18.36 6.78 -12.16
CA ILE A 289 17.85 6.33 -10.86
C ILE A 289 18.29 7.30 -9.75
N GLN A 290 19.59 7.66 -9.71
CA GLN A 290 20.12 8.54 -8.66
C GLN A 290 19.46 9.92 -8.65
N LYS A 291 19.00 10.43 -9.81
CA LYS A 291 18.21 11.67 -9.88
C LYS A 291 16.86 11.59 -9.16
N THR A 292 16.36 10.38 -8.89
CA THR A 292 15.12 10.17 -8.13
C THR A 292 15.35 10.21 -6.61
N PHE A 293 16.58 10.44 -6.15
CA PHE A 293 16.88 10.53 -4.73
C PHE A 293 16.94 11.98 -4.28
N ASP A 294 16.44 12.23 -3.07
CA ASP A 294 16.56 13.51 -2.42
C ASP A 294 17.68 13.49 -1.36
N HIS A 295 18.85 14.01 -1.74
CA HIS A 295 20.11 13.88 -1.01
C HIS A 295 21.03 15.09 -1.24
N PHE A 296 22.34 14.96 -0.94
CA PHE A 296 23.38 16.00 -1.13
C PHE A 296 23.22 16.91 -2.36
N SER A 297 22.88 16.34 -3.53
CA SER A 297 22.75 17.11 -4.78
C SER A 297 21.61 18.14 -4.76
N ASN A 298 20.59 17.94 -3.92
CA ASN A 298 19.52 18.91 -3.69
C ASN A 298 19.72 19.68 -2.38
N HIS A 299 20.33 19.04 -1.36
CA HIS A 299 20.51 19.60 -0.02
C HIS A 299 21.96 19.45 0.45
N GLN A 300 22.73 20.54 0.44
CA GLN A 300 24.18 20.55 0.72
C GLN A 300 24.63 19.91 2.06
N PHE A 301 23.72 19.74 3.02
CA PHE A 301 24.00 19.17 4.34
C PHE A 301 23.49 17.74 4.50
N SER A 302 23.03 17.11 3.43
CA SER A 302 22.58 15.71 3.45
C SER A 302 23.67 14.78 2.92
N PRO A 303 23.68 13.49 3.34
CA PRO A 303 24.61 12.51 2.78
C PRO A 303 24.44 12.35 1.28
N PHE A 304 25.49 11.92 0.57
CA PHE A 304 25.38 11.53 -0.83
C PHE A 304 24.81 10.11 -0.96
N VAL A 305 23.69 9.95 -1.66
CA VAL A 305 23.08 8.63 -1.89
C VAL A 305 23.55 8.08 -3.23
N PHE A 306 24.04 6.85 -3.24
CA PHE A 306 24.57 6.21 -4.44
C PHE A 306 24.13 4.77 -4.61
N ILE A 307 24.29 4.28 -5.84
CA ILE A 307 24.02 2.90 -6.22
C ILE A 307 25.15 2.45 -7.15
N ASP A 308 25.79 1.35 -6.81
CA ASP A 308 26.71 0.63 -7.70
C ASP A 308 25.93 -0.43 -8.51
N THR A 309 24.96 -1.08 -7.88
CA THR A 309 24.15 -2.16 -8.46
C THR A 309 22.66 -1.96 -8.17
N ALA A 310 21.86 -1.83 -9.24
CA ALA A 310 20.40 -1.85 -9.16
C ALA A 310 19.84 -3.15 -9.74
N LEU A 311 18.78 -3.68 -9.12
CA LEU A 311 18.05 -4.82 -9.66
C LEU A 311 17.46 -4.44 -11.02
N GLN A 312 17.68 -5.27 -12.03
CA GLN A 312 17.18 -5.04 -13.39
C GLN A 312 15.73 -5.51 -13.57
N VAL A 313 15.30 -6.43 -12.70
CA VAL A 313 13.95 -6.99 -12.60
C VAL A 313 13.61 -7.00 -11.11
N PRO A 314 12.37 -6.67 -10.71
CA PRO A 314 11.99 -6.72 -9.30
C PRO A 314 12.05 -8.15 -8.75
N SER A 315 12.32 -8.28 -7.46
CA SER A 315 12.30 -9.57 -6.77
C SER A 315 10.89 -10.20 -6.81
N ASP A 316 10.83 -11.52 -6.95
CA ASP A 316 9.60 -12.31 -6.84
C ASP A 316 9.07 -12.41 -5.40
N SER A 317 9.89 -12.04 -4.41
CA SER A 317 9.53 -11.98 -2.99
C SER A 317 8.72 -10.73 -2.64
N VAL A 318 8.74 -9.70 -3.50
CA VAL A 318 7.85 -8.53 -3.40
C VAL A 318 6.44 -8.94 -3.86
N HIS A 319 5.38 -8.37 -3.29
CA HIS A 319 4.02 -8.59 -3.77
C HIS A 319 3.86 -8.28 -5.27
N GLY A 320 2.86 -8.93 -5.88
CA GLY A 320 2.62 -8.84 -7.31
C GLY A 320 2.41 -7.42 -7.79
N HIS A 321 3.27 -6.96 -8.68
CA HIS A 321 3.15 -5.65 -9.32
C HIS A 321 3.61 -5.70 -10.78
N ILE A 322 3.09 -4.78 -11.57
CA ILE A 322 3.48 -4.57 -12.95
C ILE A 322 4.74 -3.70 -12.95
N TRP A 323 5.80 -4.18 -13.59
CA TRP A 323 7.07 -3.44 -13.68
C TRP A 323 7.49 -3.16 -15.13
N LYS A 324 6.80 -3.75 -16.10
CA LYS A 324 7.05 -3.53 -17.52
C LYS A 324 5.77 -3.59 -18.33
N ILE A 325 5.64 -2.64 -19.25
CA ILE A 325 4.53 -2.51 -20.18
C ILE A 325 5.11 -2.34 -21.59
N SER A 326 4.53 -3.02 -22.56
CA SER A 326 4.78 -2.76 -23.98
C SER A 326 3.47 -2.64 -24.75
N ILE A 327 3.44 -1.72 -25.70
CA ILE A 327 2.31 -1.53 -26.62
C ILE A 327 2.78 -1.81 -28.02
N ASN A 328 2.14 -2.75 -28.71
CA ASN A 328 2.47 -3.19 -30.07
C ASN A 328 3.99 -3.44 -30.23
N ASN A 329 4.56 -4.19 -29.29
CA ASN A 329 5.99 -4.52 -29.17
C ASN A 329 6.96 -3.37 -28.83
N ASN A 330 6.46 -2.15 -28.58
CA ASN A 330 7.28 -1.04 -28.08
C ASN A 330 7.23 -1.00 -26.55
N GLU A 331 8.38 -1.20 -25.89
CA GLU A 331 8.51 -1.06 -24.44
C GLU A 331 8.39 0.39 -23.99
N LEU A 332 7.55 0.65 -22.98
CA LEU A 332 7.25 2.00 -22.48
C LEU A 332 8.04 2.39 -21.22
N VAL A 333 8.88 1.52 -20.67
CA VAL A 333 9.65 1.82 -19.46
C VAL A 333 10.65 2.96 -19.75
N PRO A 334 10.69 4.09 -19.01
CA PRO A 334 9.92 4.49 -17.82
C PRO A 334 8.91 5.64 -18.12
N LYS A 335 8.58 5.87 -19.38
CA LYS A 335 7.66 6.95 -19.78
C LYS A 335 6.30 6.31 -20.03
N ASN A 336 5.39 6.47 -19.07
CA ASN A 336 3.95 6.20 -19.21
C ASN A 336 3.28 7.11 -20.25
N PHE A 337 3.93 7.32 -21.39
CA PHE A 337 3.45 8.03 -22.56
C PHE A 337 2.60 7.07 -23.38
N LEU A 338 1.47 7.57 -23.87
CA LEU A 338 0.70 6.83 -24.83
C LEU A 338 1.32 7.09 -26.20
N PRO A 339 1.78 6.10 -26.98
CA PRO A 339 2.23 6.36 -28.35
C PRO A 339 1.05 6.79 -29.23
N LEU A 340 1.34 7.38 -30.38
CA LEU A 340 0.32 7.54 -31.42
C LEU A 340 -0.06 6.15 -31.92
N LEU A 341 -1.35 5.81 -31.85
CA LEU A 341 -1.88 4.54 -32.30
C LEU A 341 -2.75 4.80 -33.54
N THR A 342 -2.27 4.34 -34.69
CA THR A 342 -3.04 4.29 -35.95
C THR A 342 -4.07 3.16 -35.90
N GLU A 343 -5.01 3.13 -36.84
CA GLU A 343 -6.02 2.04 -36.97
C GLU A 343 -5.33 0.68 -37.08
N GLN A 344 -5.21 -0.01 -35.94
CA GLN A 344 -4.64 -1.35 -35.84
C GLN A 344 -5.21 -2.03 -34.61
N LYS A 345 -5.04 -3.36 -34.55
CA LYS A 345 -5.27 -4.10 -33.31
C LYS A 345 -4.28 -3.65 -32.25
N LEU A 346 -4.80 -3.35 -31.08
CA LEU A 346 -4.02 -2.93 -29.92
C LEU A 346 -3.58 -4.18 -29.16
N GLU A 347 -2.28 -4.36 -29.00
CA GLU A 347 -1.70 -5.31 -28.05
C GLU A 347 -1.03 -4.54 -26.93
N ILE A 348 -1.56 -4.66 -25.71
CA ILE A 348 -0.86 -4.22 -24.49
C ILE A 348 -0.37 -5.46 -23.76
N GLN A 349 0.95 -5.64 -23.71
CA GLN A 349 1.57 -6.67 -22.90
C GLN A 349 2.06 -6.05 -21.59
N ILE A 350 1.72 -6.68 -20.48
CA ILE A 350 2.21 -6.31 -19.15
C ILE A 350 2.95 -7.48 -18.53
N SER A 351 4.08 -7.17 -17.89
CA SER A 351 4.91 -8.13 -17.18
C SER A 351 4.91 -7.84 -15.69
N TYR A 352 4.90 -8.90 -14.91
CA TYR A 352 4.84 -8.89 -13.46
C TYR A 352 6.12 -9.46 -12.87
N ASN A 353 6.41 -9.12 -11.62
CA ASN A 353 7.60 -9.62 -10.92
C ASN A 353 7.44 -11.10 -10.51
N ARG A 354 6.21 -11.57 -10.35
CA ARG A 354 5.86 -12.94 -9.96
C ARG A 354 4.61 -13.43 -10.67
N SER A 355 4.34 -14.73 -10.59
CA SER A 355 3.13 -15.32 -11.16
C SER A 355 1.86 -14.77 -10.49
N LEU A 356 0.83 -14.50 -11.29
CA LEU A 356 -0.45 -13.96 -10.84
C LEU A 356 -1.62 -14.91 -11.08
N ILE A 357 -2.71 -14.66 -10.37
CA ILE A 357 -4.01 -15.30 -10.58
C ILE A 357 -4.84 -14.40 -11.51
N VAL A 358 -5.04 -14.84 -12.76
CA VAL A 358 -5.96 -14.18 -13.68
C VAL A 358 -7.35 -14.79 -13.51
N ARG A 359 -8.23 -14.05 -12.82
CA ARG A 359 -9.63 -14.47 -12.61
C ARG A 359 -10.47 -14.26 -13.87
N GLU A 360 -11.56 -15.01 -13.97
CA GLU A 360 -12.57 -14.79 -15.02
C GLU A 360 -13.08 -13.34 -14.97
N GLY A 361 -13.27 -12.73 -16.15
CA GLY A 361 -13.75 -11.34 -16.28
C GLY A 361 -12.67 -10.26 -16.49
N ILE A 362 -11.38 -10.57 -16.36
CA ILE A 362 -10.28 -9.61 -16.66
C ILE A 362 -9.94 -9.63 -18.16
N ASN A 363 -10.94 -9.44 -19.02
CA ASN A 363 -10.79 -9.51 -20.48
C ASN A 363 -11.03 -8.17 -21.17
N TYR A 364 -10.79 -7.06 -20.46
CA TYR A 364 -10.93 -5.73 -21.03
C TYR A 364 -9.87 -4.76 -20.51
N ILE A 365 -9.63 -3.71 -21.28
CA ILE A 365 -8.86 -2.53 -20.88
C ILE A 365 -9.80 -1.33 -20.87
N THR A 366 -9.70 -0.47 -19.85
CA THR A 366 -10.48 0.77 -19.82
C THR A 366 -9.69 1.87 -20.53
N TYR A 367 -10.29 2.51 -21.53
CA TYR A 367 -9.80 3.73 -22.14
C TYR A 367 -10.64 4.92 -21.66
N SER A 368 -10.00 5.87 -20.98
CA SER A 368 -10.62 7.11 -20.50
C SER A 368 -10.16 8.25 -21.39
N PHE A 369 -11.08 9.08 -21.89
CA PHE A 369 -10.75 10.17 -22.80
C PHE A 369 -11.67 11.37 -22.62
N PHE A 370 -11.16 12.56 -22.95
CA PHE A 370 -11.95 13.78 -22.95
C PHE A 370 -12.71 13.92 -24.27
N ASP A 371 -14.04 13.95 -24.19
CA ASP A 371 -14.91 14.24 -25.32
C ASP A 371 -15.10 15.75 -25.44
N LYS A 372 -14.57 16.34 -26.51
CA LYS A 372 -14.66 17.79 -26.76
C LYS A 372 -16.07 18.25 -27.14
N ILE A 373 -16.93 17.34 -27.63
CA ILE A 373 -18.29 17.68 -28.04
C ILE A 373 -19.16 17.88 -26.79
N ASP A 374 -19.09 16.90 -25.88
CA ASP A 374 -19.90 16.89 -24.66
C ASP A 374 -19.19 17.56 -23.47
N ASN A 375 -17.93 17.97 -23.64
CA ASN A 375 -17.10 18.63 -22.63
C ASN A 375 -16.97 17.81 -21.32
N GLU A 376 -16.85 16.48 -21.46
CA GLU A 376 -16.81 15.54 -20.35
C GLU A 376 -15.75 14.44 -20.51
N LEU A 377 -15.38 13.81 -19.39
CA LEU A 377 -14.54 12.62 -19.39
C LEU A 377 -15.41 11.38 -19.65
N LYS A 378 -15.18 10.71 -20.77
CA LYS A 378 -15.83 9.44 -21.11
C LYS A 378 -14.90 8.26 -20.86
N THR A 379 -15.51 7.10 -20.63
CA THR A 379 -14.79 5.83 -20.51
C THR A 379 -15.36 4.80 -21.46
N LYS A 380 -14.48 3.99 -22.05
CA LYS A 380 -14.83 2.87 -22.94
C LYS A 380 -14.09 1.63 -22.51
N SER A 381 -14.81 0.53 -22.29
CA SER A 381 -14.21 -0.78 -22.11
C SER A 381 -13.88 -1.40 -23.47
N LEU A 382 -12.61 -1.68 -23.69
CA LEU A 382 -12.11 -2.38 -24.88
C LEU A 382 -12.03 -3.86 -24.58
N SER A 383 -12.86 -4.66 -25.24
CA SER A 383 -12.82 -6.12 -25.10
C SER A 383 -11.53 -6.69 -25.70
N CYS A 384 -10.88 -7.58 -24.95
CA CYS A 384 -9.59 -8.15 -25.29
C CYS A 384 -9.64 -9.69 -25.29
N ALA A 385 -8.89 -10.30 -26.20
CA ALA A 385 -8.41 -11.66 -26.05
C ALA A 385 -7.16 -11.64 -25.15
N LEU A 386 -7.05 -12.60 -24.24
CA LEU A 386 -5.90 -12.72 -23.34
C LEU A 386 -4.94 -13.79 -23.85
N LYS A 387 -3.65 -13.47 -23.85
CA LYS A 387 -2.58 -14.43 -24.11
C LYS A 387 -1.61 -14.42 -22.94
N LEU A 388 -1.61 -15.50 -22.18
CA LEU A 388 -0.67 -15.72 -21.08
C LEU A 388 0.65 -16.27 -21.63
N ASN A 389 1.78 -15.86 -21.04
CA ASN A 389 3.04 -16.54 -21.30
C ASN A 389 3.14 -17.84 -20.48
N LYS A 390 4.04 -18.75 -20.87
CA LYS A 390 4.17 -20.09 -20.25
C LYS A 390 4.49 -20.07 -18.74
N GLU A 391 5.03 -18.98 -18.23
CA GLU A 391 5.39 -18.82 -16.79
C GLU A 391 4.36 -18.02 -15.98
N ASN A 392 3.25 -17.57 -16.61
CA ASN A 392 2.27 -16.65 -16.01
C ASN A 392 2.88 -15.36 -15.42
N LYS A 393 4.04 -14.93 -15.94
CA LYS A 393 4.73 -13.68 -15.57
C LYS A 393 4.44 -12.52 -16.52
N SER A 394 3.72 -12.77 -17.60
CA SER A 394 3.18 -11.70 -18.46
C SER A 394 1.86 -12.10 -19.09
N ILE A 395 1.03 -11.10 -19.36
CA ILE A 395 -0.21 -11.26 -20.14
C ILE A 395 -0.23 -10.21 -21.26
N SER A 396 -0.66 -10.63 -22.44
CA SER A 396 -1.03 -9.72 -23.53
C SER A 396 -2.54 -9.58 -23.58
N PHE A 397 -3.00 -8.33 -23.57
CA PHE A 397 -4.36 -7.92 -23.89
C PHE A 397 -4.41 -7.49 -25.36
N ILE A 398 -5.08 -8.29 -26.19
CA ILE A 398 -5.18 -8.05 -27.62
C ILE A 398 -6.61 -7.60 -27.92
N SER A 399 -6.82 -6.37 -28.37
CA SER A 399 -8.15 -5.86 -28.69
C SER A 399 -8.83 -6.73 -29.75
N LYS A 400 -10.13 -7.01 -29.56
CA LYS A 400 -10.93 -7.76 -30.54
C LYS A 400 -11.14 -6.96 -31.81
N ASP A 401 -11.44 -5.67 -31.63
CA ASP A 401 -11.66 -4.70 -32.69
C ASP A 401 -10.42 -3.81 -32.88
N GLU A 402 -10.31 -3.19 -34.05
CA GLU A 402 -9.34 -2.11 -34.27
C GLU A 402 -9.69 -0.92 -33.39
N VAL A 403 -8.67 -0.29 -32.81
CA VAL A 403 -8.85 0.81 -31.87
C VAL A 403 -8.27 2.07 -32.48
N TYR A 404 -9.12 3.07 -32.69
CA TYR A 404 -8.68 4.41 -33.06
C TYR A 404 -8.59 5.29 -31.81
N ILE A 405 -7.39 5.83 -31.54
CA ILE A 405 -7.11 6.60 -30.32
C ILE A 405 -6.58 7.97 -30.69
N LYS A 406 -7.35 9.00 -30.35
CA LYS A 406 -6.93 10.39 -30.48
C LYS A 406 -6.03 10.76 -29.31
N ASN A 407 -4.73 10.54 -29.46
CA ASN A 407 -3.70 11.06 -28.55
C ASN A 407 -3.55 12.58 -28.73
N PRO A 408 -3.37 13.40 -27.67
CA PRO A 408 -3.24 13.07 -26.24
C PRO A 408 -4.55 13.09 -25.45
N ASN A 409 -5.71 12.94 -26.07
CA ASN A 409 -7.00 13.18 -25.43
C ASN A 409 -7.44 12.07 -24.43
N GLY A 410 -6.58 11.14 -24.04
CA GLY A 410 -6.97 10.08 -23.10
C GLY A 410 -5.83 9.18 -22.65
N TYR A 411 -6.16 8.19 -21.82
CA TYR A 411 -5.24 7.23 -21.21
C TYR A 411 -5.90 5.86 -21.02
N PHE A 412 -5.09 4.82 -20.92
CA PHE A 412 -5.57 3.49 -20.53
C PHE A 412 -5.41 3.22 -19.05
N SER A 413 -6.26 2.35 -18.52
CA SER A 413 -6.03 1.73 -17.22
C SER A 413 -6.32 0.24 -17.22
N ILE A 414 -5.52 -0.48 -16.43
CA ILE A 414 -5.62 -1.93 -16.22
C ILE A 414 -5.69 -2.18 -14.71
N ASN A 415 -6.67 -2.98 -14.27
CA ASN A 415 -6.92 -3.31 -12.88
C ASN A 415 -7.47 -4.75 -12.74
N GLY A 416 -7.78 -5.16 -11.51
CA GLY A 416 -8.48 -6.41 -11.23
C GLY A 416 -7.58 -7.64 -11.03
N LEU A 417 -6.28 -7.50 -11.18
CA LEU A 417 -5.31 -8.58 -11.01
C LEU A 417 -4.97 -8.79 -9.53
N THR A 418 -4.69 -10.05 -9.15
CA THR A 418 -4.33 -10.43 -7.78
C THR A 418 -3.17 -11.43 -7.83
N ASP A 419 -2.25 -11.35 -6.89
CA ASP A 419 -1.19 -12.33 -6.76
C ASP A 419 -1.62 -13.57 -5.97
N ASN A 420 -0.70 -14.53 -5.82
CA ASN A 420 -0.96 -15.79 -5.12
C ASN A 420 -1.12 -15.62 -3.60
N ASP A 421 -0.67 -14.48 -3.04
CA ASP A 421 -0.76 -14.18 -1.60
C ASP A 421 -2.05 -13.41 -1.28
N GLY A 422 -2.90 -13.17 -2.27
CA GLY A 422 -4.19 -12.51 -2.13
C GLY A 422 -4.12 -10.98 -2.13
N PHE A 423 -2.99 -10.39 -2.56
CA PHE A 423 -2.86 -8.94 -2.71
C PHE A 423 -3.26 -8.51 -4.11
N ARG A 424 -3.99 -7.39 -4.17
CA ARG A 424 -4.32 -6.75 -5.44
C ARG A 424 -3.07 -6.13 -6.03
N VAL A 425 -2.85 -6.40 -7.31
CA VAL A 425 -1.83 -5.71 -8.10
C VAL A 425 -2.25 -4.25 -8.25
N PRO A 426 -1.36 -3.26 -8.01
CA PRO A 426 -1.69 -1.86 -8.19
C PRO A 426 -2.23 -1.56 -9.59
N LYS A 427 -3.27 -0.71 -9.66
CA LYS A 427 -3.85 -0.27 -10.92
C LYS A 427 -2.79 0.49 -11.73
N VAL A 428 -2.66 0.17 -13.01
CA VAL A 428 -1.69 0.81 -13.89
C VAL A 428 -2.38 1.77 -14.84
N TYR A 429 -1.72 2.89 -15.11
CA TYR A 429 -2.16 3.91 -16.05
C TYR A 429 -1.13 4.10 -17.15
N ILE A 430 -1.58 4.18 -18.40
CA ILE A 430 -0.73 4.42 -19.57
C ILE A 430 -1.23 5.69 -20.26
N GLY A 431 -0.43 6.75 -20.26
CA GLY A 431 -0.79 8.04 -20.84
C GLY A 431 -1.41 9.06 -19.88
N LYS A 432 -1.69 8.71 -18.61
CA LYS A 432 -2.44 9.59 -17.67
C LYS A 432 -1.72 10.93 -17.44
N GLU A 433 -0.41 10.94 -17.32
CA GLU A 433 0.37 12.19 -17.15
C GLU A 433 0.37 13.06 -18.41
N GLN A 434 0.50 12.46 -19.59
CA GLN A 434 0.38 13.17 -20.86
C GLN A 434 -1.02 13.80 -21.01
N PHE A 435 -2.06 13.07 -20.59
CA PHE A 435 -3.44 13.54 -20.62
C PHE A 435 -3.67 14.70 -19.63
N LYS A 436 -3.10 14.67 -18.42
CA LYS A 436 -3.15 15.81 -17.49
C LYS A 436 -2.57 17.08 -18.11
N VAL A 437 -1.39 16.99 -18.72
CA VAL A 437 -0.76 18.12 -19.42
C VAL A 437 -1.66 18.64 -20.54
N PHE A 438 -2.30 17.75 -21.30
CA PHE A 438 -3.29 18.15 -22.31
C PHE A 438 -4.46 18.94 -21.71
N LEU A 439 -5.05 18.48 -20.60
CA LEU A 439 -6.16 19.18 -19.94
C LEU A 439 -5.75 20.59 -19.49
N ILE A 440 -4.58 20.70 -18.85
CA ILE A 440 -4.03 21.98 -18.36
C ILE A 440 -3.81 22.96 -19.52
N ASN A 441 -3.15 22.52 -20.59
CA ASN A 441 -2.86 23.37 -21.76
C ASN A 441 -4.13 23.85 -22.48
N ASN A 442 -5.26 23.19 -22.25
CA ASN A 442 -6.56 23.57 -22.82
C ASN A 442 -7.50 24.20 -21.78
N ASN A 443 -7.02 24.53 -20.57
CA ASN A 443 -7.81 25.08 -19.46
C ASN A 443 -9.04 24.24 -19.09
N ILE A 444 -8.94 22.91 -19.22
CA ILE A 444 -10.01 21.98 -18.87
C ILE A 444 -9.83 21.54 -17.42
N LYS A 445 -10.82 21.83 -16.57
CA LYS A 445 -10.83 21.41 -15.15
C LYS A 445 -11.74 20.19 -14.96
N ILE A 446 -11.13 19.01 -14.80
CA ILE A 446 -11.84 17.75 -14.53
C ILE A 446 -11.09 17.02 -13.43
N ASN A 447 -11.82 16.40 -12.50
CA ASN A 447 -11.24 15.54 -11.49
C ASN A 447 -10.87 14.17 -12.12
N LEU A 448 -9.59 13.79 -12.05
CA LEU A 448 -9.09 12.52 -12.56
C LEU A 448 -8.83 11.56 -11.40
N GLU A 449 -9.92 11.03 -10.82
CA GLU A 449 -9.84 9.99 -9.78
C GLU A 449 -8.88 8.84 -10.16
#